data_AF-A0A5B0BWX5-F1
#
_entry.id   AF-A0A5B0BWX5-F1
#
_cell.length_a   1.000
_cell.length_b   1.000
_cell.length_c   1.000
_cell.angle_alpha   90.00
_cell.angle_beta   90.00
_cell.angle_gamma   90.00
#
_symmetry.space_group_name_H-M   'P 1'
#
loop_
_entity.id
_entity.type
_entity.pdbx_description
1 polymer ?
#
loop_
_entity_poly.entity_id
_entity_poly.type
_entity_poly.pdbx_seq_one_letter_code
_entity_poly.pdbx_strand_id
1 'polypeptide(L)' 'MFATKLFLLLMGVALYLAFTGAWFLWLAPELILIGSVQTLVGAFAGCITWLCLTFSTIVHIIKTARP' A
#
# COMPACT_ATOMS: atom_id res chain seq x y z
N MET A 1 15.34 -20.00 -2.41
CA MET A 1 15.16 -18.91 -1.41
C MET A 1 14.75 -19.54 -0.10
N PHE A 2 15.35 -19.13 1.02
CA PHE A 2 14.94 -19.59 2.35
C PHE A 2 13.45 -19.24 2.60
N ALA A 3 12.70 -20.09 3.32
CA ALA A 3 11.26 -19.94 3.53
C ALA A 3 10.87 -18.55 4.05
N THR A 4 11.69 -17.94 4.91
CA THR A 4 11.46 -16.59 5.43
C THR A 4 11.48 -15.50 4.36
N LYS A 5 12.33 -15.61 3.32
CA LYS A 5 12.37 -14.60 2.25
C LYS A 5 11.08 -14.62 1.43
N LEU A 6 10.54 -15.81 1.15
CA LEU A 6 9.26 -15.96 0.45
C LEU A 6 8.10 -15.44 1.30
N PHE A 7 8.08 -15.76 2.60
CA PHE A 7 7.06 -15.26 3.52
C PHE A 7 7.04 -13.74 3.59
N LEU A 8 8.20 -13.09 3.72
CA LEU A 8 8.31 -11.63 3.76
C LEU A 8 7.81 -10.98 2.47
N LEU A 9 8.13 -11.58 1.32
CA LEU A 9 7.64 -11.10 0.02
C LEU A 9 6.12 -11.21 -0.09
N LEU A 10 5.55 -12.37 0.26
CA LEU A 10 4.10 -12.57 0.25
C LEU A 10 3.39 -11.62 1.22
N MET A 11 3.95 -11.41 2.40
CA MET A 11 3.42 -10.46 3.39
C MET A 11 3.45 -9.02 2.86
N GLY A 12 4.55 -8.61 2.21
CA GLY A 12 4.64 -7.29 1.57
C GLY A 12 3.60 -7.09 0.46
N VAL A 13 3.42 -8.09 -0.40
CA VAL A 13 2.40 -8.07 -1.46
C VAL A 13 0.99 -8.03 -0.88
N ALA A 14 0.71 -8.82 0.17
CA ALA A 14 -0.58 -8.83 0.85
C ALA A 14 -0.90 -7.47 1.49
N LEU A 15 0.09 -6.85 2.15
CA LEU A 15 -0.05 -5.49 2.69
C LEU A 15 -0.32 -4.48 1.58
N TYR A 16 0.44 -4.53 0.47
CA TYR A 16 0.19 -3.66 -0.67
C TYR A 16 -1.24 -3.79 -1.21
N LEU A 17 -1.74 -5.01 -1.36
CA LEU A 17 -3.11 -5.26 -1.83
C LEU A 17 -4.17 -4.76 -0.83
N ALA A 18 -3.98 -5.00 0.47
CA ALA A 18 -4.91 -4.54 1.50
C ALA A 18 -5.02 -3.00 1.52
N PHE A 19 -3.89 -2.31 1.47
CA PHE A 19 -3.87 -0.84 1.41
C PHE A 19 -4.42 -0.30 0.09
N THR A 20 -4.15 -0.97 -1.03
CA THR A 20 -4.76 -0.64 -2.33
C THR A 20 -6.29 -0.77 -2.24
N GLY A 21 -6.79 -1.86 -1.66
CA GLY A 21 -8.22 -2.06 -1.41
C GLY A 21 -8.82 -0.97 -0.54
N ALA A 22 -8.20 -0.67 0.61
CA ALA A 22 -8.66 0.39 1.51
C ALA A 22 -8.68 1.77 0.83
N TRP A 23 -7.70 2.05 -0.03
CA TRP A 23 -7.64 3.27 -0.81
C TRP A 23 -8.82 3.41 -1.77
N PHE A 24 -9.00 2.42 -2.67
CA PHE A 24 -9.96 2.51 -3.76
C PHE A 24 -11.40 2.18 -3.35
N LEU A 25 -11.60 1.35 -2.34
CA LEU A 25 -12.93 0.93 -1.89
C LEU A 25 -13.50 1.83 -0.80
N TRP A 26 -12.65 2.59 -0.09
CA TRP A 26 -13.09 3.39 1.04
C TRP A 26 -12.64 4.86 0.95
N LEU A 27 -11.35 5.15 1.07
CA LEU A 27 -10.88 6.55 1.20
C LEU A 27 -11.16 7.42 -0.02
N ALA A 28 -10.90 6.91 -1.22
CA ALA A 28 -11.13 7.67 -2.45
C ALA A 28 -12.64 7.90 -2.72
N PRO A 29 -13.52 6.87 -2.63
CA PRO A 29 -14.96 7.09 -2.71
C PRO A 29 -15.50 8.04 -1.64
N GLU A 30 -15.06 7.92 -0.38
CA GLU A 30 -15.52 8.76 0.72
C GLU A 30 -15.16 10.24 0.49
N LEU A 31 -13.96 10.52 -0.03
CA LEU A 31 -13.56 11.86 -0.44
C LEU A 31 -14.49 12.42 -1.53
N ILE A 32 -14.80 11.63 -2.55
CA ILE A 32 -15.63 12.07 -3.69
C ILE A 32 -17.08 12.33 -3.24
N LEU A 33 -17.61 11.51 -2.34
CA LEU A 33 -19.01 11.56 -1.91
C LEU A 33 -19.25 12.64 -0.84
N ILE A 34 -18.36 12.78 0.14
CA ILE A 34 -18.56 13.69 1.28
C ILE A 34 -17.84 15.03 1.05
N GLY A 35 -16.61 15.01 0.52
CA GLY A 35 -15.88 16.22 0.15
C GLY A 35 -15.51 17.15 1.31
N SER A 36 -15.37 16.64 2.53
CA SER A 36 -14.98 17.43 3.71
C SER A 36 -13.47 17.54 3.86
N VAL A 37 -13.00 18.51 4.67
CA VAL A 37 -11.58 18.65 5.02
C VAL A 37 -11.04 17.37 5.69
N GLN A 38 -11.84 16.72 6.53
CA GLN A 38 -11.43 15.47 7.19
C GLN A 38 -11.20 14.35 6.17
N THR A 39 -12.12 14.18 5.21
CA THR A 39 -11.98 13.18 4.16
C THR A 39 -10.82 13.51 3.21
N LEU A 40 -10.52 14.79 2.98
CA LEU A 40 -9.38 15.22 2.18
C LEU A 40 -8.05 14.89 2.87
N VAL A 41 -7.93 15.14 4.17
CA VAL A 41 -6.73 14.79 4.96
C VAL A 41 -6.55 13.27 5.01
N GLY A 42 -7.63 12.53 5.26
CA GLY A 42 -7.62 11.06 5.23
C GLY A 42 -7.12 10.54 3.89
N ALA A 43 -7.70 11.01 2.79
CA ALA A 43 -7.29 10.64 1.45
C ALA A 43 -5.82 11.03 1.20
N PHE A 44 -5.39 12.23 1.53
CA PHE A 44 -3.99 12.60 1.35
C PHE A 44 -3.02 11.66 2.10
N ALA A 45 -3.33 11.34 3.36
CA ALA A 45 -2.54 10.40 4.15
C ALA A 45 -2.54 9.00 3.51
N GLY A 46 -3.69 8.51 3.07
CA GLY A 46 -3.81 7.21 2.39
C GLY A 46 -3.01 7.16 1.08
N CYS A 47 -2.97 8.24 0.29
CA CYS A 47 -2.13 8.35 -0.89
C CYS A 47 -0.65 8.18 -0.54
N ILE A 48 -0.17 8.92 0.47
CA ILE A 48 1.23 8.84 0.93
C ILE A 48 1.55 7.43 1.40
N THR A 49 0.71 6.85 2.26
CA THR A 49 0.92 5.50 2.78
C THR A 49 0.94 4.46 1.66
N TRP A 50 0.03 4.55 0.69
CA TRP A 50 -0.01 3.66 -0.46
C TRP A 50 1.26 3.76 -1.31
N LEU A 51 1.74 4.98 -1.61
CA LEU A 51 2.99 5.20 -2.35
C LEU A 51 4.20 4.65 -1.60
N CYS A 52 4.32 4.91 -0.29
CA CYS A 52 5.41 4.40 0.53
C CYS A 52 5.44 2.87 0.53
N LEU A 53 4.28 2.21 0.72
CA LEU A 53 4.18 0.76 0.69
C LEU A 53 4.54 0.18 -0.68
N THR A 54 4.11 0.84 -1.76
CA THR A 54 4.45 0.45 -3.13
C THR A 54 5.97 0.46 -3.32
N PHE A 55 6.61 1.57 -2.96
CA PHE A 55 8.05 1.73 -3.11
C PHE A 55 8.83 0.74 -2.24
N SER A 56 8.46 0.58 -0.97
CA SER A 56 9.06 -0.40 -0.06
C SER A 56 8.96 -1.83 -0.60
N THR A 57 7.80 -2.21 -1.15
CA THR A 57 7.57 -3.54 -1.74
C THR A 57 8.44 -3.75 -2.98
N ILE A 58 8.49 -2.77 -3.91
CA ILE A 58 9.34 -2.84 -5.10
C ILE A 58 10.82 -2.99 -4.72
N VAL A 59 11.31 -2.16 -3.80
CA VAL A 59 12.70 -2.23 -3.32
C VAL A 59 12.98 -3.59 -2.67
N HIS A 60 12.06 -4.12 -1.89
CA HIS A 60 12.19 -5.44 -1.28
C HIS A 60 12.30 -6.55 -2.33
N ILE A 61 11.48 -6.51 -3.38
CA ILE A 61 11.52 -7.45 -4.50
C ILE A 61 12.87 -7.37 -5.22
N ILE A 62 13.31 -6.15 -5.60
CA ILE A 62 14.58 -5.95 -6.32
C ILE A 62 15.76 -6.47 -5.48
N LYS A 63 15.81 -6.14 -4.18
CA LYS A 63 16.87 -6.62 -3.29
C LYS A 63 16.86 -8.14 -3.12
N THR A 64 15.68 -8.76 -3.15
CA THR A 64 15.53 -10.21 -3.00
C THR A 64 15.86 -10.95 -4.30
N ALA A 65 15.68 -10.32 -5.46
CA ALA A 65 15.93 -10.90 -6.78
C ALA A 65 17.39 -10.77 -7.25
N ARG A 66 18.18 -9.86 -6.69
CA ARG A 66 19.63 -9.80 -6.98
C ARG A 66 20.33 -11.00 -6.32
N PRO A 67 21.21 -11.71 -7.05
CA PRO A 67 21.98 -12.84 -6.52
C PRO A 67 22.96 -12.41 -5.43
#